data_AF-A0A8T4QLC6-F1
#
_entry.id   AF-A0A8T4QLC6-F1
#
_cell.length_a   1.000
_cell.length_b   1.000
_cell.length_c   1.000
_cell.angle_alpha   90.00
_cell.angle_beta   90.00
_cell.angle_gamma   90.00
#
_symmetry.space_group_name_H-M   'P 1'
#
loop_
_entity.id
_entity.type
_entity.pdbx_description
1 polymer ?
#
loop_
_entity_poly.entity_id
_entity_poly.type
_entity_poly.pdbx_seq_one_letter_code
_entity_poly.pdbx_strand_id
1 'polypeptide(L)'
;MSYYCPRGFEARVEQLRQVQRFSGFEVMYYRTTLEDHSLMVSWTVGELLPYAERTFAPNFGMRERRETITQALVHDDPELRMKQGDVSAYLKSRMNDDERAALKADERLAIRELAAEFPERFHGFSYKKLLMAASRKDTVVAQLVSLADKITGFGEIFHELYAGNEQFIVDKATGNKPAEWYVQKFLNRKAEWPLLKPLFGYDHPFLNLPKKFKSAEIVKNGSPHTVDSLKEATGHAIYDKWREVILEKGEEKWLELLVKQREFSSS
;
A
#
# COMPACT_ATOMS: atom_id res chain seq x y z
N MET A 1 -7.58 -16.96 -16.73
CA MET A 1 -6.41 -16.62 -15.88
C MET A 1 -6.27 -15.12 -15.85
N SER A 2 -6.30 -14.54 -14.65
CA SER A 2 -6.16 -13.09 -14.44
C SER A 2 -4.79 -12.62 -14.94
N TYR A 3 -4.73 -11.47 -15.63
CA TYR A 3 -3.47 -10.84 -16.09
C TYR A 3 -2.44 -10.66 -14.96
N TYR A 4 -2.90 -10.67 -13.70
CA TYR A 4 -2.09 -10.41 -12.51
C TYR A 4 -1.40 -11.65 -11.92
N CYS A 5 -1.71 -12.87 -12.39
CA CYS A 5 -1.10 -14.10 -11.89
C CYS A 5 -0.47 -14.92 -13.04
N PRO A 6 0.86 -14.88 -13.21
CA PRO A 6 1.56 -15.78 -14.11
C PRO A 6 1.32 -17.25 -13.74
N ARG A 7 1.45 -18.14 -14.73
CA ARG A 7 1.44 -19.60 -14.49
C ARG A 7 2.54 -19.99 -13.50
N GLY A 8 2.20 -20.83 -12.53
CA GLY A 8 3.11 -21.29 -11.48
C GLY A 8 3.15 -20.39 -10.24
N PHE A 9 2.30 -19.35 -10.19
CA PHE A 9 2.14 -18.45 -9.04
C PHE A 9 0.72 -18.52 -8.45
N GLU A 10 -0.08 -19.53 -8.80
CA GLU A 10 -1.45 -19.68 -8.30
C GLU A 10 -1.47 -19.82 -6.77
N ALA A 11 -0.59 -20.66 -6.21
CA ALA A 11 -0.45 -20.84 -4.77
C ALA A 11 -0.02 -19.55 -4.04
N ARG A 12 0.76 -18.68 -4.69
CA ARG A 12 1.13 -17.37 -4.12
C ARG A 12 -0.12 -16.52 -3.90
N VAL A 13 -1.01 -16.45 -4.89
CA VAL A 13 -2.24 -15.65 -4.80
C VAL A 13 -3.14 -16.16 -3.68
N GLU A 14 -3.26 -17.48 -3.55
CA GLU A 14 -4.01 -18.10 -2.46
C GLU A 14 -3.43 -17.75 -1.08
N GLN A 15 -2.10 -17.80 -0.94
CA GLN A 15 -1.42 -17.42 0.31
C GLN A 15 -1.63 -15.94 0.64
N LEU A 16 -1.53 -15.04 -0.34
CA LEU A 16 -1.72 -13.60 -0.12
C LEU A 16 -3.15 -13.24 0.31
N ARG A 17 -4.15 -13.97 -0.16
CA ARG A 17 -5.56 -13.82 0.28
C ARG A 17 -5.79 -14.22 1.74
N GLN A 18 -4.89 -15.02 2.31
CA GLN A 18 -4.99 -15.47 3.70
C GLN A 18 -4.32 -14.50 4.67
N VAL A 19 -3.43 -13.63 4.19
CA VAL A 19 -2.74 -12.66 5.03
C VAL A 19 -3.53 -11.35 5.04
N GLN A 20 -4.10 -11.06 6.19
CA GLN A 20 -4.85 -9.82 6.45
C GLN A 20 -3.90 -8.66 6.77
N ARG A 21 -4.23 -7.47 6.27
CA ARG A 21 -3.49 -6.25 6.56
C ARG A 21 -3.84 -5.64 7.90
N PHE A 22 -2.95 -4.79 8.40
CA PHE A 22 -3.16 -4.06 9.67
C PHE A 22 -3.44 -5.00 10.85
N SER A 23 -2.80 -6.17 10.90
CA SER A 23 -3.01 -7.20 11.94
C SER A 23 -2.77 -6.69 13.38
N GLY A 24 -2.04 -5.58 13.54
CA GLY A 24 -1.88 -4.89 14.83
C GLY A 24 -3.10 -4.10 15.32
N PHE A 25 -4.13 -3.92 14.49
CA PHE A 25 -5.41 -3.31 14.86
C PHE A 25 -6.45 -4.40 15.09
N GLU A 26 -7.15 -4.33 16.23
CA GLU A 26 -8.17 -5.32 16.60
C GLU A 26 -9.34 -5.36 15.60
N VAL A 27 -9.82 -4.20 15.17
CA VAL A 27 -10.95 -4.07 14.24
C VAL A 27 -10.63 -3.10 13.11
N MET A 28 -10.81 -3.58 11.87
CA MET A 28 -10.77 -2.80 10.65
C MET A 28 -12.02 -3.16 9.83
N TYR A 29 -12.98 -2.23 9.74
CA TYR A 29 -14.30 -2.47 9.17
C TYR A 29 -14.22 -3.02 7.75
N TYR A 30 -13.26 -2.58 6.95
CA TYR A 30 -13.06 -2.96 5.55
C TYR A 30 -11.71 -3.63 5.35
N ARG A 31 -11.32 -4.53 6.26
CA ARG A 31 -10.01 -5.18 6.22
C ARG A 31 -9.72 -5.84 4.89
N THR A 32 -8.58 -5.47 4.33
CA THR A 32 -8.03 -5.95 3.07
C THR A 32 -7.03 -7.08 3.31
N THR A 33 -6.80 -7.88 2.27
CA THR A 33 -5.72 -8.87 2.23
C THR A 33 -4.47 -8.27 1.57
N LEU A 34 -3.33 -8.98 1.64
CA LEU A 34 -2.12 -8.57 0.89
C LEU A 34 -2.32 -8.65 -0.63
N GLU A 35 -3.18 -9.55 -1.12
CA GLU A 35 -3.55 -9.58 -2.54
C GLU A 35 -4.29 -8.28 -2.91
N ASP A 36 -5.30 -7.91 -2.10
CA ASP A 36 -6.12 -6.72 -2.36
C ASP A 36 -5.22 -5.47 -2.44
N HIS A 37 -4.36 -5.28 -1.45
CA HIS A 37 -3.43 -4.16 -1.40
C HIS A 37 -2.46 -4.16 -2.57
N SER A 38 -1.83 -5.29 -2.90
CA SER A 38 -0.86 -5.35 -4.00
C SER A 38 -1.49 -4.95 -5.34
N LEU A 39 -2.75 -5.32 -5.57
CA LEU A 39 -3.50 -4.88 -6.75
C LEU A 39 -3.78 -3.37 -6.71
N MET A 40 -4.26 -2.83 -5.60
CA MET A 40 -4.50 -1.38 -5.44
C MET A 40 -3.23 -0.55 -5.60
N VAL A 41 -2.10 -1.03 -5.09
CA VAL A 41 -0.78 -0.41 -5.30
C VAL A 41 -0.40 -0.42 -6.78
N SER A 42 -0.63 -1.53 -7.49
CA SER A 42 -0.33 -1.61 -8.92
C SER A 42 -1.14 -0.60 -9.76
N TRP A 43 -2.40 -0.34 -9.38
CA TRP A 43 -3.24 0.65 -10.03
C TRP A 43 -2.83 2.08 -9.70
N THR A 44 -2.48 2.32 -8.45
CA THR A 44 -1.93 3.60 -7.99
C THR A 44 -0.62 3.93 -8.71
N VAL A 45 0.25 2.94 -8.93
CA VAL A 45 1.43 3.07 -9.81
C VAL A 45 0.99 3.46 -11.23
N GLY A 46 -0.06 2.83 -11.76
CA GLY A 46 -0.67 3.16 -13.05
C GLY A 46 -0.88 4.66 -13.27
N GLU A 47 -1.43 5.35 -12.28
CA GLU A 47 -1.68 6.80 -12.32
C GLU A 47 -0.39 7.64 -12.32
N LEU A 48 0.67 7.15 -11.69
CA LEU A 48 1.94 7.86 -11.57
C LEU A 48 2.87 7.66 -12.76
N LEU A 49 2.69 6.57 -13.54
CA LEU A 49 3.56 6.20 -14.64
C LEU A 49 3.72 7.28 -15.73
N PRO A 50 2.66 7.95 -16.22
CA PRO A 50 2.82 9.00 -17.23
C PRO A 50 3.71 10.16 -16.76
N TYR A 51 3.68 10.46 -15.47
CA TYR A 51 4.52 11.49 -14.87
C TYR A 51 5.97 11.01 -14.71
N ALA A 52 6.17 9.76 -14.29
CA ALA A 52 7.50 9.16 -14.20
C ALA A 52 8.18 9.06 -15.57
N GLU A 53 7.47 8.61 -16.60
CA GLU A 53 7.96 8.52 -17.99
C GLU A 53 8.42 9.88 -18.50
N ARG A 54 7.61 10.95 -18.30
CA ARG A 54 8.00 12.31 -18.68
C ARG A 54 9.22 12.82 -17.91
N THR A 55 9.34 12.46 -16.64
CA THR A 55 10.36 13.01 -15.73
C THR A 55 11.71 12.34 -15.88
N PHE A 56 11.73 11.04 -16.14
CA PHE A 56 12.94 10.21 -16.13
C PHE A 56 13.32 9.68 -17.51
N ALA A 57 12.68 10.18 -18.58
CA ALA A 57 13.10 9.91 -19.95
C ALA A 57 14.57 10.35 -20.20
N PRO A 58 15.31 9.63 -21.07
CA PRO A 58 14.91 8.41 -21.77
C PRO A 58 15.09 7.12 -20.94
N ASN A 59 15.58 7.23 -19.70
CA ASN A 59 15.99 6.09 -18.87
C ASN A 59 14.81 5.33 -18.23
N PHE A 60 13.59 5.84 -18.37
CA PHE A 60 12.38 5.21 -17.89
C PHE A 60 11.42 5.01 -19.06
N GLY A 61 11.50 3.84 -19.69
CA GLY A 61 10.72 3.49 -20.88
C GLY A 61 9.76 2.34 -20.63
N MET A 62 9.42 1.63 -21.71
CA MET A 62 8.42 0.56 -21.64
C MET A 62 8.82 -0.60 -20.72
N ARG A 63 10.12 -0.89 -20.63
CA ARG A 63 10.64 -1.93 -19.74
C ARG A 63 10.45 -1.54 -18.28
N GLU A 64 10.85 -0.33 -17.88
CA GLU A 64 10.75 0.18 -16.51
C GLU A 64 9.28 0.35 -16.09
N ARG A 65 8.40 0.77 -17.01
CA ARG A 65 6.95 0.78 -16.79
C ARG A 65 6.41 -0.59 -16.41
N ARG A 66 6.74 -1.61 -17.20
CA ARG A 66 6.34 -3.01 -16.93
C ARG A 66 6.97 -3.53 -15.65
N GLU A 67 8.23 -3.22 -15.39
CA GLU A 67 8.93 -3.60 -14.17
C GLU A 67 8.26 -2.99 -12.93
N THR A 68 7.83 -1.72 -12.99
CA THR A 68 7.21 -1.02 -11.87
C THR A 68 5.85 -1.63 -11.50
N ILE A 69 4.99 -1.87 -12.49
CA ILE A 69 3.70 -2.57 -12.26
C ILE A 69 3.96 -3.97 -11.70
N THR A 70 4.93 -4.68 -12.28
CA THR A 70 5.27 -6.04 -11.83
C THR A 70 5.79 -6.05 -10.40
N GLN A 71 6.66 -5.11 -10.05
CA GLN A 71 7.20 -4.96 -8.71
C GLN A 71 6.11 -4.60 -7.70
N ALA A 72 5.17 -3.72 -8.06
CA ALA A 72 4.02 -3.39 -7.22
C ALA A 72 3.18 -4.62 -6.86
N LEU A 73 3.00 -5.54 -7.81
CA LEU A 73 2.24 -6.76 -7.55
C LEU A 73 2.89 -7.68 -6.53
N VAL A 74 4.22 -7.64 -6.36
CA VAL A 74 5.00 -8.59 -5.54
C VAL A 74 5.72 -7.95 -4.35
N HIS A 75 5.56 -6.63 -4.14
CA HIS A 75 6.40 -5.89 -3.18
C HIS A 75 6.28 -6.38 -1.74
N ASP A 76 5.09 -6.85 -1.34
CA ASP A 76 4.79 -7.34 0.01
C ASP A 76 4.87 -8.88 0.12
N ASP A 77 5.29 -9.60 -0.94
CA ASP A 77 5.44 -11.06 -0.87
C ASP A 77 6.33 -11.58 0.26
N PRO A 78 7.43 -10.88 0.67
CA PRO A 78 8.23 -11.31 1.81
C PRO A 78 7.39 -11.54 3.08
N GLU A 79 6.28 -10.83 3.25
CA GLU A 79 5.39 -10.96 4.41
C GLU A 79 4.74 -12.35 4.52
N LEU A 80 4.69 -13.13 3.43
CA LEU A 80 4.23 -14.52 3.44
C LEU A 80 5.14 -15.46 4.25
N ARG A 81 6.41 -15.08 4.51
CA ARG A 81 7.40 -15.91 5.24
C ARG A 81 7.97 -15.20 6.46
N MET A 82 7.74 -13.91 6.62
CA MET A 82 8.21 -13.18 7.79
C MET A 82 7.47 -13.62 9.05
N LYS A 83 8.21 -13.89 10.12
CA LYS A 83 7.65 -14.37 11.40
C LYS A 83 6.66 -13.38 12.02
N GLN A 84 6.90 -12.09 11.83
CA GLN A 84 6.06 -11.03 12.38
C GLN A 84 4.90 -10.63 11.45
N GLY A 85 4.78 -11.22 10.25
CA GLY A 85 3.79 -10.85 9.24
C GLY A 85 3.92 -9.38 8.77
N ASP A 86 2.77 -8.76 8.47
CA ASP A 86 2.64 -7.33 8.14
C ASP A 86 2.97 -6.45 9.36
N VAL A 87 4.25 -6.14 9.53
CA VAL A 87 4.68 -5.17 10.53
C VAL A 87 4.42 -3.76 9.98
N SER A 88 3.39 -3.11 10.52
CA SER A 88 3.01 -1.75 10.12
C SER A 88 4.16 -0.74 10.22
N ALA A 89 4.12 0.30 9.39
CA ALA A 89 5.14 1.35 9.40
C ALA A 89 5.24 2.04 10.78
N TYR A 90 4.11 2.12 11.49
CA TYR A 90 4.04 2.64 12.84
C TYR A 90 4.86 1.80 13.82
N LEU A 91 4.68 0.48 13.83
CA LEU A 91 5.48 -0.43 14.68
C LEU A 91 6.97 -0.38 14.31
N LYS A 92 7.30 -0.42 13.00
CA LYS A 92 8.68 -0.29 12.50
C LYS A 92 9.37 0.99 12.99
N SER A 93 8.62 2.06 13.22
CA SER A 93 9.20 3.33 13.65
C SER A 93 9.70 3.33 15.09
N ARG A 94 9.19 2.42 15.92
CA ARG A 94 9.54 2.27 17.33
C ARG A 94 10.70 1.31 17.56
N MET A 95 11.09 0.58 16.52
CA MET A 95 12.20 -0.36 16.59
C MET A 95 13.53 0.40 16.77
N ASN A 96 14.39 -0.12 17.64
CA ASN A 96 15.78 0.29 17.71
C ASN A 96 16.57 -0.26 16.50
N ASP A 97 17.85 0.08 16.39
CA ASP A 97 18.67 -0.29 15.23
C ASP A 97 18.89 -1.80 15.12
N ASP A 98 19.03 -2.51 16.24
CA ASP A 98 19.19 -3.97 16.27
C ASP A 98 17.91 -4.68 15.83
N GLU A 99 16.75 -4.22 16.31
CA GLU A 99 15.44 -4.72 15.88
C GLU A 99 15.21 -4.48 14.39
N ARG A 100 15.60 -3.30 13.86
CA ARG A 100 15.53 -3.01 12.42
C ARG A 100 16.48 -3.89 11.62
N ALA A 101 17.68 -4.15 12.13
CA ALA A 101 18.66 -5.01 11.48
C ALA A 101 18.18 -6.47 11.44
N ALA A 102 17.58 -6.96 12.53
CA ALA A 102 16.95 -8.27 12.61
C ALA A 102 15.78 -8.38 11.63
N LEU A 103 14.88 -7.38 11.59
CA LEU A 103 13.77 -7.36 10.64
C LEU A 103 14.25 -7.41 9.18
N LYS A 104 15.30 -6.66 8.84
CA LYS A 104 15.93 -6.71 7.51
C LYS A 104 16.60 -8.06 7.22
N ALA A 105 17.10 -8.76 8.24
CA ALA A 105 17.66 -10.09 8.07
C ALA A 105 16.55 -11.12 7.80
N ASP A 106 15.44 -11.05 8.55
CA ASP A 106 14.24 -11.86 8.35
C ASP A 106 13.64 -11.63 6.94
N GLU A 107 13.51 -10.38 6.50
CA GLU A 107 13.05 -10.05 5.14
C GLU A 107 13.97 -10.67 4.07
N ARG A 108 15.30 -10.59 4.24
CA ARG A 108 16.26 -11.22 3.31
C ARG A 108 16.16 -12.74 3.29
N LEU A 109 15.83 -13.37 4.41
CA LEU A 109 15.62 -14.81 4.48
C LEU A 109 14.33 -15.18 3.75
N ALA A 110 13.23 -14.49 4.04
CA ALA A 110 11.94 -14.66 3.36
C ALA A 110 12.07 -14.55 1.84
N ILE A 111 12.81 -13.55 1.34
CA ILE A 111 13.08 -13.39 -0.10
C ILE A 111 13.80 -14.61 -0.70
N ARG A 112 14.75 -15.21 0.03
CA ARG A 112 15.47 -16.41 -0.46
C ARG A 112 14.55 -17.61 -0.53
N GLU A 113 13.72 -17.81 0.50
CA GLU A 113 12.76 -18.93 0.57
C GLU A 113 11.73 -18.83 -0.56
N LEU A 114 11.11 -17.66 -0.74
CA LEU A 114 10.15 -17.41 -1.83
C LEU A 114 10.78 -17.60 -3.21
N ALA A 115 12.02 -17.13 -3.40
CA ALA A 115 12.73 -17.31 -4.67
C ALA A 115 13.13 -18.76 -4.97
N ALA A 116 13.17 -19.64 -3.96
CA ALA A 116 13.40 -21.06 -4.13
C ALA A 116 12.10 -21.84 -4.36
N GLU A 117 10.99 -21.36 -3.78
CA GLU A 117 9.66 -21.98 -3.89
C GLU A 117 8.97 -21.68 -5.22
N PHE A 118 9.02 -20.43 -5.69
CA PHE A 118 8.30 -20.00 -6.88
C PHE A 118 9.18 -19.94 -8.14
N PRO A 119 8.57 -19.94 -9.35
CA PRO A 119 9.33 -19.83 -10.59
C PRO A 119 10.27 -18.62 -10.63
N GLU A 120 11.40 -18.76 -11.31
CA GLU A 120 12.44 -17.71 -11.35
C GLU A 120 11.94 -16.38 -11.92
N ARG A 121 10.91 -16.41 -12.78
CA ARG A 121 10.41 -15.23 -13.51
C ARG A 121 8.95 -14.94 -13.22
N PHE A 122 8.66 -13.69 -12.87
CA PHE A 122 7.31 -13.14 -12.72
C PHE A 122 7.11 -12.03 -13.78
N HIS A 123 6.11 -12.18 -14.66
CA HIS A 123 5.91 -11.32 -15.86
C HIS A 123 7.16 -11.11 -16.73
N GLY A 124 8.08 -12.09 -16.74
CA GLY A 124 9.32 -12.03 -17.50
C GLY A 124 10.48 -11.34 -16.77
N PHE A 125 10.30 -10.86 -15.53
CA PHE A 125 11.38 -10.31 -14.70
C PHE A 125 11.84 -11.32 -13.66
N SER A 126 13.10 -11.27 -13.24
CA SER A 126 13.61 -12.15 -12.17
C SER A 126 12.88 -11.83 -10.85
N TYR A 127 12.12 -12.79 -10.34
CA TYR A 127 11.29 -12.64 -9.16
C TYR A 127 12.12 -12.22 -7.93
N LYS A 128 13.22 -12.93 -7.68
CA LYS A 128 14.19 -12.58 -6.62
C LYS A 128 14.71 -11.14 -6.74
N LYS A 129 15.00 -10.67 -7.96
CA LYS A 129 15.51 -9.30 -8.15
C LYS A 129 14.43 -8.25 -7.88
N LEU A 130 13.18 -8.50 -8.25
CA LEU A 130 12.05 -7.62 -7.94
C LEU A 130 11.89 -7.44 -6.42
N LEU A 131 11.87 -8.56 -5.67
CA LEU A 131 11.73 -8.54 -4.21
C LEU A 131 12.91 -7.83 -3.54
N MET A 132 14.14 -8.15 -3.97
CA MET A 132 15.33 -7.49 -3.44
C MET A 132 15.36 -5.99 -3.73
N ALA A 133 14.90 -5.56 -4.90
CA ALA A 133 14.78 -4.14 -5.23
C ALA A 133 13.70 -3.45 -4.39
N ALA A 134 12.58 -4.13 -4.10
CA ALA A 134 11.50 -3.58 -3.28
C ALA A 134 11.95 -3.36 -1.82
N SER A 135 12.78 -4.28 -1.29
CA SER A 135 13.41 -4.14 0.03
C SER A 135 14.43 -2.99 0.06
N ARG A 136 15.32 -2.89 -0.95
CA ARG A 136 16.41 -1.88 -0.97
C ARG A 136 15.96 -0.45 -1.31
N LYS A 137 14.94 -0.29 -2.17
CA LYS A 137 14.39 1.00 -2.60
C LYS A 137 15.44 1.95 -3.20
N ASP A 138 16.40 1.38 -3.92
CA ASP A 138 17.57 2.07 -4.49
C ASP A 138 17.39 2.46 -5.97
N THR A 139 16.22 2.21 -6.55
CA THR A 139 15.89 2.55 -7.95
C THR A 139 14.64 3.42 -8.05
N VAL A 140 14.46 4.14 -9.16
CA VAL A 140 13.23 4.92 -9.44
C VAL A 140 12.00 4.02 -9.38
N VAL A 141 12.08 2.82 -9.98
CA VAL A 141 11.02 1.80 -9.96
C VAL A 141 10.62 1.46 -8.52
N ALA A 142 11.58 1.08 -7.67
CA ALA A 142 11.29 0.67 -6.30
C ALA A 142 10.81 1.82 -5.42
N GLN A 143 11.33 3.03 -5.60
CA GLN A 143 10.83 4.20 -4.89
C GLN A 143 9.42 4.58 -5.34
N LEU A 144 9.10 4.44 -6.62
CA LEU A 144 7.75 4.73 -7.15
C LEU A 144 6.72 3.75 -6.60
N VAL A 145 7.06 2.46 -6.54
CA VAL A 145 6.24 1.44 -5.86
C VAL A 145 6.12 1.78 -4.37
N SER A 146 7.20 2.16 -3.69
CA SER A 146 7.15 2.53 -2.28
C SER A 146 6.30 3.78 -2.01
N LEU A 147 6.23 4.73 -2.94
CA LEU A 147 5.33 5.88 -2.84
C LEU A 147 3.88 5.44 -2.98
N ALA A 148 3.57 4.63 -4.01
CA ALA A 148 2.24 4.09 -4.24
C ALA A 148 1.73 3.22 -3.08
N ASP A 149 2.57 2.35 -2.52
CA ASP A 149 2.27 1.58 -1.30
C ASP A 149 1.81 2.49 -0.15
N LYS A 150 2.51 3.61 0.07
CA LYS A 150 2.16 4.55 1.14
C LYS A 150 0.88 5.32 0.85
N ILE A 151 0.61 5.65 -0.40
CA ILE A 151 -0.67 6.25 -0.83
C ILE A 151 -1.82 5.27 -0.60
N THR A 152 -1.66 4.01 -1.00
CA THR A 152 -2.69 2.98 -0.81
C THR A 152 -2.97 2.75 0.66
N GLY A 153 -1.94 2.55 1.49
CA GLY A 153 -2.13 2.40 2.93
C GLY A 153 -2.78 3.61 3.59
N PHE A 154 -2.58 4.81 3.03
CA PHE A 154 -3.26 6.02 3.48
C PHE A 154 -4.74 6.03 3.06
N GLY A 155 -5.04 5.60 1.84
CA GLY A 155 -6.40 5.42 1.36
C GLY A 155 -7.20 4.43 2.22
N GLU A 156 -6.58 3.30 2.59
CA GLU A 156 -7.16 2.31 3.51
C GLU A 156 -7.49 2.93 4.88
N ILE A 157 -6.55 3.68 5.48
CA ILE A 157 -6.78 4.37 6.76
C ILE A 157 -7.91 5.40 6.66
N PHE A 158 -7.95 6.20 5.59
CA PHE A 158 -9.02 7.18 5.39
C PHE A 158 -10.38 6.53 5.22
N HIS A 159 -10.41 5.38 4.54
CA HIS A 159 -11.62 4.61 4.37
C HIS A 159 -12.18 4.18 5.73
N GLU A 160 -11.35 3.73 6.66
CA GLU A 160 -11.77 3.42 8.03
C GLU A 160 -12.24 4.65 8.81
N LEU A 161 -11.54 5.79 8.68
CA LEU A 161 -11.95 7.02 9.37
C LEU A 161 -13.32 7.53 8.88
N TYR A 162 -13.54 7.55 7.56
CA TYR A 162 -14.81 7.97 6.98
C TYR A 162 -15.94 6.99 7.26
N ALA A 163 -15.62 5.74 7.56
CA ALA A 163 -16.59 4.76 8.03
C ALA A 163 -16.99 4.92 9.51
N GLY A 164 -16.34 5.83 10.24
CA GLY A 164 -16.55 6.02 11.66
C GLY A 164 -15.77 5.03 12.55
N ASN A 165 -14.68 4.43 12.07
CA ASN A 165 -13.87 3.51 12.88
C ASN A 165 -12.94 4.26 13.84
N GLU A 166 -13.29 4.28 15.13
CA GLU A 166 -12.53 4.96 16.17
C GLU A 166 -11.15 4.36 16.45
N GLN A 167 -10.90 3.09 16.09
CA GLN A 167 -9.61 2.41 16.30
C GLN A 167 -8.45 3.10 15.57
N PHE A 168 -8.76 3.87 14.51
CA PHE A 168 -7.77 4.63 13.74
C PHE A 168 -7.57 6.07 14.26
N ILE A 169 -8.36 6.51 15.25
CA ILE A 169 -8.16 7.82 15.90
C ILE A 169 -7.03 7.73 16.93
N VAL A 170 -7.12 6.77 17.86
CA VAL A 170 -6.16 6.55 18.94
C VAL A 170 -5.94 5.05 19.11
N ASP A 171 -4.69 4.62 19.02
CA ASP A 171 -4.25 3.32 19.47
C ASP A 171 -4.39 3.25 21.00
N LYS A 172 -5.35 2.48 21.48
CA LYS A 172 -5.67 2.36 22.92
C LYS A 172 -4.49 1.84 23.75
N ALA A 173 -3.60 1.04 23.17
CA ALA A 173 -2.44 0.51 23.88
C ALA A 173 -1.34 1.55 24.08
N THR A 174 -1.28 2.58 23.23
CA THR A 174 -0.16 3.55 23.22
C THR A 174 -0.58 5.00 23.40
N GLY A 175 -1.88 5.31 23.31
CA GLY A 175 -2.43 6.67 23.31
C GLY A 175 -2.10 7.49 22.06
N ASN A 176 -1.43 6.89 21.06
CA ASN A 176 -0.99 7.58 19.86
C ASN A 176 -2.08 7.65 18.80
N LYS A 177 -1.96 8.61 17.89
CA LYS A 177 -2.91 8.79 16.78
C LYS A 177 -2.36 8.22 15.48
N PRO A 178 -2.62 6.94 15.14
CA PRO A 178 -1.97 6.27 14.03
C PRO A 178 -2.21 6.99 12.70
N ALA A 179 -3.45 7.39 12.40
CA ALA A 179 -3.75 8.09 11.15
C ALA A 179 -2.98 9.42 11.01
N GLU A 180 -2.97 10.26 12.05
CA GLU A 180 -2.23 11.53 12.05
C GLU A 180 -0.71 11.29 11.98
N TRP A 181 -0.21 10.25 12.63
CA TRP A 181 1.21 9.86 12.56
C TRP A 181 1.62 9.45 11.15
N TYR A 182 0.78 8.68 10.44
CA TYR A 182 1.02 8.29 9.06
C TYR A 182 1.15 9.52 8.14
N VAL A 183 0.32 10.56 8.34
CA VAL A 183 0.45 11.86 7.64
C VAL A 183 1.81 12.48 7.91
N GLN A 184 2.16 12.65 9.18
CA GLN A 184 3.42 13.33 9.55
C GLN A 184 4.62 12.59 8.97
N LYS A 185 4.59 11.27 8.95
CA LYS A 185 5.63 10.50 8.27
C LYS A 185 5.59 10.70 6.77
N PHE A 186 4.43 10.62 6.11
CA PHE A 186 4.32 10.85 4.68
C PHE A 186 4.88 12.22 4.26
N LEU A 187 4.59 13.26 5.04
CA LEU A 187 5.13 14.61 4.85
C LEU A 187 6.67 14.66 4.95
N ASN A 188 7.24 13.89 5.87
CA ASN A 188 8.69 13.86 6.12
C ASN A 188 9.45 12.87 5.19
N ARG A 189 8.74 12.02 4.44
CA ARG A 189 9.31 10.94 3.60
C ARG A 189 9.87 11.40 2.26
N LYS A 190 9.79 12.68 1.89
CA LYS A 190 10.52 13.21 0.72
C LYS A 190 12.03 12.89 0.76
N ALA A 191 12.60 12.75 1.96
CA ALA A 191 13.99 12.31 2.14
C ALA A 191 14.21 10.81 1.86
N GLU A 192 13.20 9.96 2.03
CA GLU A 192 13.26 8.52 1.75
C GLU A 192 13.19 8.20 0.24
N TRP A 193 12.70 9.13 -0.59
CA TRP A 193 12.60 8.99 -2.04
C TRP A 193 13.42 10.03 -2.81
N PRO A 194 14.76 10.06 -2.64
CA PRO A 194 15.59 11.08 -3.26
C PRO A 194 15.51 11.08 -4.78
N LEU A 195 15.28 9.91 -5.40
CA LEU A 195 15.19 9.80 -6.86
C LEU A 195 13.86 10.34 -7.40
N LEU A 196 12.81 10.37 -6.58
CA LEU A 196 11.49 10.88 -6.96
C LEU A 196 11.32 12.38 -6.74
N LYS A 197 12.34 13.09 -6.23
CA LYS A 197 12.26 14.54 -5.99
C LYS A 197 11.69 15.34 -7.18
N PRO A 198 12.12 15.09 -8.44
CA PRO A 198 11.58 15.82 -9.59
C PRO A 198 10.10 15.53 -9.89
N LEU A 199 9.57 14.39 -9.43
CA LEU A 199 8.18 13.99 -9.63
C LEU A 199 7.20 14.82 -8.79
N PHE A 200 7.62 15.36 -7.63
CA PHE A 200 6.73 16.14 -6.75
C PHE A 200 6.38 17.55 -7.27
N GLY A 201 6.82 17.90 -8.49
CA GLY A 201 6.49 19.18 -9.14
C GLY A 201 5.19 19.17 -9.95
N TYR A 202 4.57 18.00 -10.17
CA TYR A 202 3.32 17.91 -10.91
C TYR A 202 2.11 18.14 -10.02
N ASP A 203 1.09 18.80 -10.57
CA ASP A 203 -0.21 18.93 -9.93
C ASP A 203 -1.02 17.64 -10.11
N HIS A 204 -0.83 16.70 -9.18
CA HIS A 204 -1.59 15.46 -9.13
C HIS A 204 -1.92 15.13 -7.67
N PRO A 205 -3.13 14.66 -7.33
CA PRO A 205 -3.52 14.37 -5.94
C PRO A 205 -2.50 13.51 -5.18
N PHE A 206 -1.96 12.48 -5.81
CA PHE A 206 -0.95 11.59 -5.21
C PHE A 206 0.47 12.19 -5.05
N LEU A 207 0.76 13.28 -5.76
CA LEU A 207 2.05 13.99 -5.69
C LEU A 207 1.95 15.24 -4.81
N ASN A 208 0.73 15.68 -4.53
CA ASN A 208 0.41 16.74 -3.58
C ASN A 208 0.34 16.16 -2.16
N LEU A 209 1.33 16.51 -1.35
CA LEU A 209 1.41 16.03 0.04
C LEU A 209 0.11 16.32 0.83
N PRO A 210 -0.38 15.35 1.63
CA PRO A 210 -1.62 15.51 2.40
C PRO A 210 -1.50 16.67 3.40
N LYS A 211 -2.53 17.49 3.48
CA LYS A 211 -2.63 18.51 4.54
C LYS A 211 -2.88 17.82 5.88
N LYS A 212 -2.53 18.51 6.98
CA LYS A 212 -2.93 18.08 8.31
C LYS A 212 -4.46 17.99 8.37
N PHE A 213 -4.97 16.95 9.01
CA PHE A 213 -6.39 16.75 9.28
C PHE A 213 -6.60 16.34 10.74
N LYS A 214 -7.85 16.32 11.18
CA LYS A 214 -8.23 15.89 12.53
C LYS A 214 -9.06 14.61 12.44
N SER A 215 -8.43 13.47 12.72
CA SER A 215 -9.07 12.16 12.57
C SER A 215 -10.37 12.05 13.37
N ALA A 216 -10.41 12.63 14.58
CA ALA A 216 -11.58 12.64 15.45
C ALA A 216 -12.79 13.38 14.82
N GLU A 217 -12.57 14.46 14.07
CA GLU A 217 -13.66 15.17 13.40
C GLU A 217 -14.21 14.37 12.21
N ILE A 218 -13.33 13.64 11.50
CA ILE A 218 -13.73 12.77 10.39
C ILE A 218 -14.59 11.61 10.92
N VAL A 219 -14.10 10.90 11.94
CA VAL A 219 -14.82 9.74 12.50
C VAL A 219 -16.14 10.13 13.14
N LYS A 220 -16.20 11.27 13.85
CA LYS A 220 -17.46 11.77 14.43
C LYS A 220 -18.58 11.94 13.40
N ASN A 221 -18.22 12.30 12.17
CA ASN A 221 -19.14 12.48 11.06
C ASN A 221 -19.18 11.27 10.11
N GLY A 222 -18.42 10.22 10.44
CA GLY A 222 -18.30 9.03 9.62
C GLY A 222 -19.49 8.09 9.78
N SER A 223 -19.76 7.33 8.74
CA SER A 223 -20.81 6.31 8.72
C SER A 223 -20.39 5.17 7.78
N PRO A 224 -20.87 3.93 7.99
CA PRO A 224 -20.54 2.81 7.11
C PRO A 224 -20.76 3.16 5.65
N HIS A 225 -19.76 2.85 4.81
CA HIS A 225 -19.76 3.18 3.40
C HIS A 225 -20.93 2.54 2.67
N THR A 226 -21.62 3.36 1.88
CA THR A 226 -22.58 2.96 0.86
C THR A 226 -22.03 3.28 -0.52
N VAL A 227 -22.62 2.69 -1.56
CA VAL A 227 -22.27 3.01 -2.97
C VAL A 227 -22.38 4.51 -3.25
N ASP A 228 -23.36 5.21 -2.65
CA ASP A 228 -23.53 6.64 -2.85
C ASP A 228 -22.49 7.46 -2.06
N SER A 229 -22.16 7.07 -0.83
CA SER A 229 -21.13 7.76 -0.05
C SER A 229 -19.74 7.73 -0.72
N LEU A 230 -19.45 6.69 -1.50
CA LEU A 230 -18.18 6.58 -2.24
C LEU A 230 -18.11 7.52 -3.46
N LYS A 231 -19.26 8.04 -3.94
CA LYS A 231 -19.31 9.03 -5.02
C LYS A 231 -19.16 10.46 -4.49
N GLU A 232 -19.36 10.67 -3.20
CA GLU A 232 -19.28 12.00 -2.58
C GLU A 232 -17.82 12.40 -2.35
N ALA A 233 -17.48 13.61 -2.79
CA ALA A 233 -16.17 14.19 -2.55
C ALA A 233 -16.00 14.49 -1.06
N THR A 234 -14.89 14.03 -0.49
CA THR A 234 -14.60 14.22 0.93
C THR A 234 -13.82 15.51 1.21
N GLY A 235 -13.28 16.11 0.15
CA GLY A 235 -12.35 17.24 0.23
C GLY A 235 -10.91 16.81 0.51
N HIS A 236 -10.64 15.51 0.70
CA HIS A 236 -9.30 14.96 0.81
C HIS A 236 -8.85 14.36 -0.51
N ALA A 237 -8.20 15.18 -1.34
CA ALA A 237 -7.85 14.85 -2.72
C ALA A 237 -7.16 13.48 -2.91
N ILE A 238 -6.24 13.09 -2.02
CA ILE A 238 -5.58 11.77 -2.09
C ILE A 238 -6.58 10.64 -1.92
N TYR A 239 -7.47 10.73 -0.92
CA TYR A 239 -8.46 9.69 -0.65
C TYR A 239 -9.53 9.64 -1.75
N ASP A 240 -10.00 10.82 -2.20
CA ASP A 240 -10.93 10.93 -3.32
C ASP A 240 -10.37 10.26 -4.58
N LYS A 241 -9.12 10.58 -4.95
CA LYS A 241 -8.46 9.97 -6.11
C LYS A 241 -8.16 8.48 -5.91
N TRP A 242 -7.81 8.04 -4.70
CA TRP A 242 -7.57 6.63 -4.40
C TRP A 242 -8.84 5.79 -4.60
N ARG A 243 -9.99 6.26 -4.10
CA ARG A 243 -11.29 5.60 -4.32
C ARG A 243 -11.66 5.54 -5.79
N GLU A 244 -11.52 6.66 -6.50
CA GLU A 244 -11.76 6.76 -7.94
C GLU A 244 -10.97 5.68 -8.70
N VAL A 245 -9.66 5.59 -8.45
CA VAL A 245 -8.78 4.61 -9.10
C VAL A 245 -9.22 3.18 -8.84
N ILE A 246 -9.61 2.85 -7.60
CA ILE A 246 -10.05 1.49 -7.26
C ILE A 246 -11.38 1.15 -7.93
N LEU A 247 -12.33 2.08 -7.92
CA LEU A 247 -13.65 1.88 -8.53
C LEU A 247 -13.55 1.77 -10.06
N GLU A 248 -12.66 2.53 -10.69
CA GLU A 248 -12.42 2.47 -12.13
C GLU A 248 -11.72 1.18 -12.58
N LYS A 249 -10.77 0.66 -11.78
CA LYS A 249 -9.94 -0.50 -12.16
C LYS A 249 -10.46 -1.83 -11.63
N GLY A 250 -11.24 -1.80 -10.56
CA GLY A 250 -11.59 -2.99 -9.81
C GLY A 250 -12.61 -3.89 -10.46
N GLU A 251 -13.51 -3.36 -11.29
CA GLU A 251 -14.77 -4.04 -11.61
C GLU A 251 -15.66 -4.17 -10.34
N GLU A 252 -16.81 -4.86 -10.46
CA GLU A 252 -17.87 -4.89 -9.44
C GLU A 252 -17.41 -5.44 -8.08
N LYS A 253 -16.50 -6.42 -8.05
CA LYS A 253 -16.05 -7.05 -6.79
C LYS A 253 -15.33 -6.07 -5.84
N TRP A 254 -14.75 -4.99 -6.35
CA TRP A 254 -14.06 -4.00 -5.51
C TRP A 254 -15.01 -2.96 -4.94
N LEU A 255 -16.14 -2.73 -5.60
CA LEU A 255 -17.22 -2.01 -4.97
C LEU A 255 -17.67 -2.75 -3.71
N GLU A 256 -17.86 -4.07 -3.78
CA GLU A 256 -18.19 -4.87 -2.59
C GLU A 256 -17.11 -4.75 -1.50
N LEU A 257 -15.82 -4.81 -1.86
CA LEU A 257 -14.71 -4.61 -0.92
C LEU A 257 -14.82 -3.28 -0.15
N LEU A 258 -15.22 -2.19 -0.83
CA LEU A 258 -15.28 -0.84 -0.26
C LEU A 258 -16.61 -0.50 0.45
N VAL A 259 -17.65 -1.34 0.37
CA VAL A 259 -18.96 -1.06 1.01
C VAL A 259 -19.37 -2.11 2.02
N LYS A 260 -18.86 -3.33 1.90
CA LYS A 260 -19.20 -4.42 2.81
C LYS A 260 -18.27 -4.43 4.01
N GLN A 261 -18.80 -3.97 5.14
CA GLN A 261 -18.14 -4.12 6.43
C GLN A 261 -17.96 -5.61 6.76
N ARG A 262 -16.71 -5.99 7.06
CA ARG A 262 -16.24 -7.36 7.34
C ARG A 262 -16.00 -7.61 8.83
N GLU A 263 -15.69 -6.56 9.58
CA GLU A 263 -15.41 -6.63 11.01
C GLU A 263 -16.25 -5.61 11.78
N PHE A 264 -16.56 -5.93 13.03
CA PHE A 264 -17.48 -5.15 13.85
C PHE A 264 -16.85 -4.91 15.22
N SER A 265 -16.99 -3.68 15.73
CA SER A 265 -16.59 -3.36 17.10
C SER A 265 -17.55 -4.05 18.07
N SER A 266 -17.01 -4.70 19.10
CA SER A 266 -17.78 -5.19 20.25
C SER A 266 -18.47 -3.98 20.90
N SER A 267 -19.80 -4.01 20.97
CA SER A 267 -20.61 -2.99 21.66
C SER A 267 -20.54 -3.15 23.17
#